data_AF-A0A7J6CBD8-F1
#
_entry.id   AF-A0A7J6CBD8-F1
#
_cell.length_a   1.000
_cell.length_b   1.000
_cell.length_c   1.000
_cell.angle_alpha   90.00
_cell.angle_beta   90.00
_cell.angle_gamma   90.00
#
_symmetry.space_group_name_H-M   'P 1'
#
loop_
_entity.id
_entity.type
_entity.pdbx_description
1 polymer ?
#
loop_
_entity_poly.entity_id
_entity_poly.type
_entity_poly.pdbx_seq_one_letter_code
_entity_poly.pdbx_strand_id
1 'polypeptide(L)'
;MNFIAVLVISACFFSWTSAKYHQNNQDKDKELKYLLEPLVYAEVTARRGHAVVLPCVMRFKPSHYRVKWTKIEPPSQGVENIVLITNGHADKQYGSVGHRASLFRAHNLDVSLRLTNLELEDDGSYRCELINGIEDESVVITLRIEGVVFPYQSHHGRYRFTFFDAKEACAKEDATLATYKQLYRAWTEGLDWCNAGWLSDGTVNYPVLQPRPACGGDLLSGIRSYGPRHKTQDHYDAFCFTSATKGSVFFIAGPFNFAEAERACRRDGNSLAKVGQIYSSWKFQQLDHCDGGWLQDGSVRFPIIHPRERCGGIAEPGVRSFGYPSKSLQLYGAYCYR
;
A
#
# COMPACT_ATOMS: atom_id res chain seq x y z
N MET A 1 42.31 69.15 20.60
CA MET A 1 40.96 69.29 21.19
C MET A 1 39.98 68.64 20.23
N ASN A 2 39.19 67.68 20.75
CA ASN A 2 37.97 67.09 20.14
C ASN A 2 38.19 66.20 18.89
N PHE A 3 37.53 65.06 18.66
CA PHE A 3 36.39 64.39 19.31
C PHE A 3 36.50 62.87 19.09
N ILE A 4 35.90 62.13 20.02
CA ILE A 4 35.74 60.68 20.10
C ILE A 4 34.84 60.15 18.95
N ALA A 5 35.17 58.98 18.40
CA ALA A 5 34.19 58.09 17.76
C ALA A 5 34.51 56.63 18.09
N VAL A 6 33.76 56.09 19.06
CA VAL A 6 33.73 54.68 19.45
C VAL A 6 32.89 53.93 18.43
N LEU A 7 33.47 52.94 17.75
CA LEU A 7 32.74 51.97 16.94
C LEU A 7 32.68 50.64 17.68
N VAL A 8 31.52 50.39 18.29
CA VAL A 8 31.11 49.11 18.88
C VAL A 8 30.73 48.19 17.73
N ILE A 9 31.48 47.10 17.51
CA ILE A 9 31.01 45.98 16.69
C ILE A 9 30.73 44.82 17.63
N SER A 10 29.43 44.62 17.85
CA SER A 10 28.83 43.53 18.61
C SER A 10 29.16 42.19 17.94
N ALA A 11 29.99 41.38 18.58
CA ALA A 11 30.15 39.97 18.25
C ALA A 11 28.91 39.20 18.75
N CYS A 12 27.92 39.00 17.86
CA CYS A 12 26.82 38.09 18.13
C CYS A 12 27.35 36.66 18.12
N PHE A 13 27.60 36.13 19.31
CA PHE A 13 27.74 34.69 19.55
C PHE A 13 26.39 34.02 19.23
N PHE A 14 26.28 33.43 18.04
CA PHE A 14 25.23 32.46 17.77
C PHE A 14 25.57 31.17 18.54
N SER A 15 25.05 31.06 19.76
CA SER A 15 24.97 29.79 20.46
C SER A 15 24.03 28.86 19.67
N TRP A 16 24.63 27.93 18.92
CA TRP A 16 23.92 26.75 18.43
C TRP A 16 23.50 25.90 19.63
N THR A 17 22.28 26.12 20.13
CA THR A 17 21.59 25.12 20.93
C THR A 17 21.06 24.05 19.99
N SER A 18 21.92 23.08 19.65
CA SER A 18 21.48 21.82 19.07
C SER A 18 20.53 21.16 20.07
N ALA A 19 19.22 21.34 19.87
CA ALA A 19 18.22 20.54 20.53
C ALA A 19 18.41 19.09 20.05
N LYS A 20 19.23 18.35 20.80
CA LYS A 20 19.35 16.90 20.67
C LYS A 20 17.96 16.35 20.93
N TYR A 21 17.28 15.97 19.85
CA TYR A 21 16.10 15.14 19.92
C TYR A 21 16.56 13.82 20.55
N HIS A 22 16.32 13.67 21.86
CA HIS A 22 16.47 12.41 22.56
C HIS A 22 15.40 11.47 22.02
N GLN A 23 15.70 10.82 20.89
CA GLN A 23 14.98 9.63 20.49
C GLN A 23 15.35 8.57 21.51
N ASN A 24 14.41 8.23 22.38
CA ASN A 24 14.58 7.32 23.48
C ASN A 24 14.93 5.92 22.93
N ASN A 25 16.23 5.66 22.73
CA ASN A 25 16.81 4.35 22.40
C ASN A 25 16.81 3.43 23.65
N GLN A 26 15.67 3.34 24.35
CA GLN A 26 15.51 2.46 25.52
C GLN A 26 14.89 1.10 25.19
N ASP A 27 14.60 0.82 23.91
CA ASP A 27 13.94 -0.41 23.48
C ASP A 27 14.89 -1.41 22.80
N LYS A 28 16.21 -1.26 23.01
CA LYS A 28 17.20 -2.27 22.61
C LYS A 28 17.54 -3.14 23.82
N ASP A 29 17.20 -4.42 23.70
CA ASP A 29 17.51 -5.55 24.58
C ASP A 29 16.77 -5.64 25.93
N LYS A 30 15.42 -5.56 25.91
CA LYS A 30 14.64 -6.24 26.97
C LYS A 30 14.50 -7.71 26.58
N GLU A 31 15.30 -8.57 27.20
CA GLU A 31 15.17 -10.03 27.03
C GLU A 31 13.75 -10.47 27.38
N LEU A 32 13.05 -11.08 26.41
CA LEU A 32 11.67 -11.53 26.58
C LEU A 32 11.62 -12.74 27.51
N LYS A 33 11.01 -12.57 28.69
CA LYS A 33 10.84 -13.62 29.70
C LYS A 33 9.61 -14.48 29.39
N TYR A 34 8.51 -13.87 29.00
CA TYR A 34 7.21 -14.53 28.82
C TYR A 34 6.92 -14.88 27.36
N LEU A 35 7.26 -13.99 26.43
CA LEU A 35 7.00 -14.21 25.01
C LEU A 35 8.20 -14.88 24.32
N LEU A 36 7.93 -15.75 23.35
CA LEU A 36 8.94 -16.20 22.41
C LEU A 36 9.22 -15.08 21.42
N GLU A 37 10.50 -14.80 21.22
CA GLU A 37 10.92 -13.88 20.17
C GLU A 37 10.55 -14.50 18.81
N PRO A 38 9.93 -13.73 17.90
CA PRO A 38 9.64 -14.24 16.58
C PRO A 38 10.93 -14.62 15.86
N LEU A 39 10.91 -15.75 15.13
CA LEU A 39 12.04 -16.15 14.29
C LEU A 39 12.38 -15.02 13.30
N VAL A 40 13.67 -14.88 12.97
CA VAL A 40 14.28 -13.63 12.48
C VAL A 40 13.46 -12.93 11.39
N TYR A 41 12.89 -11.77 11.78
CA TYR A 41 11.89 -10.99 11.03
C TYR A 41 10.57 -11.74 10.75
N ALA A 42 9.61 -11.67 11.69
CA ALA A 42 8.25 -12.17 11.49
C ALA A 42 7.43 -11.28 10.54
N GLU A 43 7.77 -11.34 9.25
CA GLU A 43 6.90 -10.95 8.15
C GLU A 43 6.06 -12.17 7.73
N VAL A 44 4.75 -12.09 7.90
CA VAL A 44 3.80 -13.12 7.43
C VAL A 44 3.14 -12.60 6.17
N THR A 45 3.26 -13.35 5.08
CA THR A 45 2.69 -12.96 3.78
C THR A 45 1.40 -13.75 3.52
N ALA A 46 0.35 -13.06 3.06
CA ALA A 46 -0.92 -13.68 2.72
C ALA A 46 -1.61 -12.96 1.55
N ARG A 47 -2.66 -13.58 0.99
CA ARG A 47 -3.46 -13.02 -0.10
C ARG A 47 -4.79 -12.47 0.40
N ARG A 48 -5.35 -11.49 -0.30
CA ARG A 48 -6.71 -10.99 -0.04
C ARG A 48 -7.71 -12.16 -0.05
N GLY A 49 -8.63 -12.15 0.90
CA GLY A 49 -9.66 -13.17 1.09
C GLY A 49 -9.20 -14.46 1.77
N HIS A 50 -7.89 -14.67 1.97
CA HIS A 50 -7.37 -15.84 2.68
C HIS A 50 -7.44 -15.65 4.20
N ALA A 51 -7.12 -16.71 4.94
CA ALA A 51 -6.85 -16.65 6.37
C ALA A 51 -5.34 -16.68 6.63
N VAL A 52 -4.91 -16.04 7.71
CA VAL A 52 -3.51 -16.00 8.14
C VAL A 52 -3.42 -16.14 9.66
N VAL A 53 -2.31 -16.65 10.15
CA VAL A 53 -1.99 -16.71 11.57
C VAL A 53 -0.76 -15.85 11.82
N LEU A 54 -0.90 -14.86 12.72
CA LEU A 54 0.20 -14.04 13.20
C LEU A 54 0.75 -14.69 14.47
N PRO A 55 1.99 -15.21 14.44
CA PRO A 55 2.52 -16.01 15.53
C PRO A 55 2.73 -15.19 16.79
N CYS A 56 2.23 -15.68 17.92
CA CYS A 56 2.59 -15.21 19.25
C CYS A 56 2.46 -16.38 20.23
N VAL A 57 3.59 -16.82 20.75
CA VAL A 57 3.67 -18.01 21.60
C VAL A 57 4.35 -17.65 22.91
N MET A 58 3.79 -18.12 24.01
CA MET A 58 4.36 -17.90 25.34
C MET A 58 5.41 -18.99 25.65
N ARG A 59 6.50 -18.59 26.33
CA ARG A 59 7.49 -19.51 26.90
C ARG A 59 6.89 -20.29 28.08
N PHE A 60 6.12 -19.62 28.91
CA PHE A 60 5.37 -20.20 30.02
C PHE A 60 4.13 -19.36 30.33
N LYS A 61 3.14 -19.95 31.01
CA LYS A 61 1.86 -19.30 31.32
C LYS A 61 1.93 -18.62 32.71
N PRO A 62 1.80 -17.29 32.82
CA PRO A 62 1.69 -16.63 34.12
C PRO A 62 0.39 -16.98 34.83
N SER A 63 0.33 -16.82 36.16
CA SER A 63 -0.87 -17.08 36.97
C SER A 63 -2.03 -16.15 36.59
N HIS A 64 -1.74 -14.87 36.39
CA HIS A 64 -2.67 -13.86 35.91
C HIS A 64 -2.03 -13.12 34.74
N TYR A 65 -2.65 -13.20 33.56
CA TYR A 65 -2.19 -12.48 32.40
C TYR A 65 -3.36 -12.11 31.48
N ARG A 66 -3.11 -11.13 30.63
CA ARG A 66 -3.94 -10.77 29.49
C ARG A 66 -3.03 -10.60 28.29
N VAL A 67 -3.48 -11.08 27.14
CA VAL A 67 -2.84 -10.82 25.85
C VAL A 67 -3.73 -9.84 25.08
N LYS A 68 -3.13 -8.74 24.63
CA LYS A 68 -3.77 -7.70 23.82
C LYS A 68 -3.11 -7.70 22.44
N TRP A 69 -3.92 -7.93 21.42
CA TRP A 69 -3.54 -7.74 20.02
C TRP A 69 -4.00 -6.37 19.54
N THR A 70 -3.07 -5.57 19.03
CA THR A 70 -3.36 -4.27 18.41
C THR A 70 -2.77 -4.20 17.01
N LYS A 71 -3.48 -3.53 16.10
CA LYS A 71 -2.93 -3.12 14.81
C LYS A 71 -2.21 -1.78 15.00
N ILE A 72 -0.96 -1.72 14.57
CA ILE A 72 -0.13 -0.52 14.67
C ILE A 72 -0.42 0.35 13.46
N GLU A 73 -1.22 1.39 13.65
CA GLU A 73 -1.44 2.44 12.66
C GLU A 73 -0.53 3.64 12.93
N PRO A 74 -0.22 4.48 11.91
CA PRO A 74 0.45 5.75 12.15
C PRO A 74 -0.31 6.54 13.23
N PRO A 75 0.37 7.17 14.20
CA PRO A 75 -0.25 7.76 15.37
C PRO A 75 -1.09 8.97 14.95
N SER A 76 -2.35 8.76 14.62
CA SER A 76 -3.23 9.84 14.17
C SER A 76 -4.19 10.32 15.26
N GLN A 77 -4.27 9.67 16.42
CA GLN A 77 -5.13 10.15 17.53
C GLN A 77 -4.89 9.52 18.92
N GLY A 78 -3.83 8.73 19.13
CA GLY A 78 -3.58 8.06 20.41
C GLY A 78 -4.60 6.96 20.76
N VAL A 79 -5.50 6.60 19.84
CA VAL A 79 -6.42 5.47 19.99
C VAL A 79 -5.70 4.20 19.52
N GLU A 80 -5.48 3.25 20.42
CA GLU A 80 -5.00 1.93 20.05
C GLU A 80 -6.05 1.21 19.20
N ASN A 81 -5.67 0.73 18.01
CA ASN A 81 -6.54 -0.10 17.19
C ASN A 81 -6.52 -1.55 17.74
N ILE A 82 -7.20 -1.76 18.86
CA ILE A 82 -7.33 -3.06 19.51
C ILE A 82 -8.12 -3.99 18.60
N VAL A 83 -7.59 -5.18 18.36
CA VAL A 83 -8.20 -6.23 17.54
C VAL A 83 -8.83 -7.30 18.42
N LEU A 84 -8.09 -7.77 19.43
CA LEU A 84 -8.51 -8.87 20.29
C LEU A 84 -7.84 -8.77 21.67
N ILE A 85 -8.58 -9.05 22.74
CA ILE A 85 -8.04 -9.23 24.10
C ILE A 85 -8.45 -10.59 24.62
N THR A 86 -7.51 -11.33 25.22
CA THR A 86 -7.76 -12.63 25.84
C THR A 86 -7.07 -12.80 27.18
N ASN A 87 -7.58 -13.69 28.03
CA ASN A 87 -6.92 -14.21 29.22
C ASN A 87 -6.61 -15.73 29.11
N GLY A 88 -6.63 -16.28 27.89
CA GLY A 88 -6.46 -17.70 27.59
C GLY A 88 -7.72 -18.56 27.75
N HIS A 89 -8.72 -18.11 28.53
CA HIS A 89 -10.00 -18.82 28.67
C HIS A 89 -11.07 -18.24 27.76
N ALA A 90 -11.21 -16.92 27.78
CA ALA A 90 -12.13 -16.16 26.93
C ALA A 90 -11.34 -15.14 26.10
N ASP A 91 -11.91 -14.76 24.97
CA ASP A 91 -11.43 -13.67 24.14
C ASP A 91 -12.58 -12.72 23.76
N LYS A 92 -12.23 -11.46 23.55
CA LYS A 92 -13.15 -10.41 23.13
C LYS A 92 -12.54 -9.65 21.97
N GLN A 93 -13.35 -9.46 20.93
CA GLN A 93 -12.98 -8.85 19.66
C GLN A 93 -13.31 -7.34 19.67
N TYR A 94 -12.50 -6.54 19.00
CA TYR A 94 -12.59 -5.08 18.97
C TYR A 94 -12.24 -4.51 17.60
N GLY A 95 -12.67 -3.28 17.33
CA GLY A 95 -12.34 -2.56 16.10
C GLY A 95 -12.96 -3.17 14.84
N SER A 96 -12.58 -2.63 13.68
CA SER A 96 -13.09 -3.10 12.38
C SER A 96 -12.58 -4.50 12.03
N VAL A 97 -11.36 -4.86 12.43
CA VAL A 97 -10.76 -6.17 12.13
C VAL A 97 -11.24 -7.26 13.10
N GLY A 98 -11.71 -6.90 14.30
CA GLY A 98 -12.02 -7.84 15.38
C GLY A 98 -13.03 -8.93 15.00
N HIS A 99 -14.05 -8.61 14.21
CA HIS A 99 -15.06 -9.60 13.79
C HIS A 99 -14.50 -10.73 12.92
N ARG A 100 -13.32 -10.53 12.29
CA ARG A 100 -12.58 -11.54 11.51
C ARG A 100 -11.44 -12.16 12.29
N ALA A 101 -11.24 -11.74 13.55
CA ALA A 101 -10.15 -12.14 14.41
C ALA A 101 -10.57 -13.20 15.41
N SER A 102 -9.68 -14.17 15.63
CA SER A 102 -9.86 -15.25 16.61
C SER A 102 -8.50 -15.71 17.11
N LEU A 103 -8.46 -16.43 18.23
CA LEU A 103 -7.22 -17.09 18.66
C LEU A 103 -6.97 -18.36 17.87
N PHE A 104 -5.75 -18.51 17.38
CA PHE A 104 -5.22 -19.79 16.92
C PHE A 104 -4.70 -20.55 18.15
N ARG A 105 -5.34 -21.67 18.49
CA ARG A 105 -5.00 -22.47 19.69
C ARG A 105 -4.38 -23.80 19.28
N ALA A 106 -3.13 -23.80 18.78
CA ALA A 106 -2.44 -25.06 18.49
C ALA A 106 -2.09 -25.84 19.77
N HIS A 107 -1.75 -25.13 20.85
CA HIS A 107 -1.53 -25.67 22.19
C HIS A 107 -1.83 -24.60 23.26
N ASN A 108 -1.71 -24.96 24.55
CA ASN A 108 -2.07 -24.10 25.69
C ASN A 108 -1.23 -22.82 25.88
N LEU A 109 -0.08 -22.71 25.22
CA LEU A 109 0.81 -21.53 25.24
C LEU A 109 0.70 -20.70 23.95
N ASP A 110 -0.12 -21.15 22.99
CA ASP A 110 -0.32 -20.46 21.73
C ASP A 110 -1.42 -19.40 21.89
N VAL A 111 -1.03 -18.14 21.68
CA VAL A 111 -1.91 -16.96 21.73
C VAL A 111 -1.87 -16.21 20.40
N SER A 112 -1.54 -16.93 19.32
CA SER A 112 -1.43 -16.39 17.97
C SER A 112 -2.77 -15.87 17.47
N LEU A 113 -2.73 -14.80 16.67
CA LEU A 113 -3.93 -14.18 16.11
C LEU A 113 -4.25 -14.81 14.76
N ARG A 114 -5.42 -15.42 14.63
CA ARG A 114 -5.96 -15.84 13.33
C ARG A 114 -6.87 -14.76 12.78
N LEU A 115 -6.53 -14.24 11.61
CA LEU A 115 -7.38 -13.36 10.82
C LEU A 115 -7.96 -14.15 9.64
N THR A 116 -9.25 -13.96 9.36
CA THR A 116 -9.93 -14.57 8.21
C THR A 116 -10.41 -13.50 7.22
N ASN A 117 -10.67 -13.91 5.97
CA ASN A 117 -11.17 -13.03 4.90
C ASN A 117 -10.40 -11.70 4.82
N LEU A 118 -9.09 -11.78 4.60
CA LEU A 118 -8.20 -10.60 4.60
C LEU A 118 -8.62 -9.54 3.57
N GLU A 119 -8.53 -8.28 3.98
CA GLU A 119 -8.78 -7.10 3.16
C GLU A 119 -7.45 -6.39 2.81
N LEU A 120 -7.46 -5.47 1.85
CA LEU A 120 -6.23 -4.77 1.44
C LEU A 120 -5.67 -3.90 2.56
N GLU A 121 -6.58 -3.35 3.36
CA GLU A 121 -6.30 -2.51 4.51
C GLU A 121 -5.68 -3.29 5.66
N ASP A 122 -5.77 -4.62 5.71
CA ASP A 122 -5.19 -5.44 6.78
C ASP A 122 -3.65 -5.49 6.72
N ASP A 123 -3.02 -5.10 5.60
CA ASP A 123 -1.58 -4.94 5.52
C ASP A 123 -1.08 -3.98 6.62
N GLY A 124 -0.05 -4.39 7.36
CA GLY A 124 0.50 -3.58 8.44
C GLY A 124 1.16 -4.39 9.55
N SER A 125 1.61 -3.67 10.57
CA SER A 125 2.24 -4.28 11.74
C SER A 125 1.21 -4.49 12.85
N TYR A 126 1.30 -5.62 13.53
CA TYR A 126 0.44 -6.03 14.63
C TYR A 126 1.30 -6.30 15.86
N ARG A 127 0.86 -5.83 17.01
CA ARG A 127 1.54 -6.03 18.29
C ARG A 127 0.77 -7.08 19.10
N CYS A 128 1.48 -8.11 19.53
CA CYS A 128 1.03 -9.01 20.58
C CYS A 128 1.66 -8.54 21.89
N GLU A 129 0.84 -8.07 22.83
CA GLU A 129 1.31 -7.56 24.13
C GLU A 129 0.76 -8.45 25.25
N LEU A 130 1.66 -8.99 26.09
CA LEU A 130 1.32 -9.74 27.29
C LEU A 130 1.47 -8.83 28.51
N ILE A 131 0.40 -8.75 29.30
CA ILE A 131 0.27 -7.90 30.48
C ILE A 131 -0.03 -8.81 31.67
N ASN A 132 0.82 -8.81 32.69
CA ASN A 132 0.65 -9.63 33.90
C ASN A 132 0.56 -8.80 35.20
N GLY A 133 0.52 -7.47 35.10
CA GLY A 133 0.43 -6.56 36.24
C GLY A 133 1.77 -6.21 36.91
N ILE A 134 2.89 -6.76 36.43
CA ILE A 134 4.24 -6.44 36.90
C ILE A 134 5.10 -5.94 35.73
N GLU A 135 5.14 -6.71 34.64
CA GLU A 135 5.92 -6.40 33.45
C GLU A 135 5.08 -6.61 32.19
N ASP A 136 5.16 -5.66 31.26
CA ASP A 136 4.60 -5.80 29.93
C ASP A 136 5.72 -6.20 28.95
N GLU A 137 5.40 -7.18 28.11
CA GLU A 137 6.24 -7.64 27.01
C GLU A 137 5.44 -7.60 25.72
N SER A 138 6.08 -7.20 24.62
CA SER A 138 5.41 -7.21 23.33
C SER A 138 6.32 -7.66 22.21
N VAL A 139 5.72 -8.36 21.24
CA VAL A 139 6.35 -8.71 19.98
C VAL A 139 5.55 -8.09 18.84
N VAL A 140 6.25 -7.67 17.78
CA VAL A 140 5.63 -7.06 16.60
C VAL A 140 5.78 -7.99 15.40
N ILE A 141 4.66 -8.31 14.78
CA ILE A 141 4.55 -9.14 13.59
C ILE A 141 4.07 -8.24 12.46
N THR A 142 4.67 -8.33 11.27
CA THR A 142 4.19 -7.60 10.09
C THR A 142 3.39 -8.53 9.20
N LEU A 143 2.12 -8.23 9.00
CA LEU A 143 1.29 -8.86 7.97
C LEU A 143 1.48 -8.11 6.66
N ARG A 144 1.93 -8.83 5.64
CA ARG A 144 2.01 -8.33 4.28
C ARG A 144 0.91 -8.97 3.43
N ILE A 145 0.17 -8.14 2.71
CA ILE A 145 -0.71 -8.61 1.64
C ILE A 145 0.09 -8.66 0.33
N GLU A 146 0.09 -9.81 -0.34
CA GLU A 146 0.65 -9.93 -1.69
C GLU A 146 -0.17 -9.07 -2.65
N GLY A 147 0.50 -8.27 -3.48
CA GLY A 147 -0.19 -7.37 -4.39
C GLY A 147 0.73 -6.68 -5.37
N VAL A 148 0.16 -5.75 -6.11
CA VAL A 148 0.83 -4.97 -7.16
C VAL A 148 0.45 -3.50 -7.02
N VAL A 149 1.44 -2.62 -7.14
CA VAL A 149 1.25 -1.17 -7.20
C VAL A 149 1.15 -0.74 -8.65
N PHE A 150 0.22 0.16 -8.94
CA PHE A 150 0.08 0.75 -10.26
C PHE A 150 -0.18 2.27 -10.20
N PRO A 151 0.33 3.04 -11.16
CA PRO A 151 0.01 4.45 -11.29
C PRO A 151 -1.42 4.62 -11.82
N TYR A 152 -2.13 5.61 -11.28
CA TYR A 152 -3.48 5.95 -11.68
C TYR A 152 -3.64 7.46 -11.83
N GLN A 153 -4.20 7.87 -12.97
CA GLN A 153 -4.35 9.26 -13.39
C GLN A 153 -5.83 9.54 -13.70
N SER A 154 -6.29 10.77 -13.50
CA SER A 154 -7.63 11.18 -13.91
C SER A 154 -7.80 11.18 -15.44
N HIS A 155 -9.02 10.86 -15.88
CA HIS A 155 -9.46 11.05 -17.26
C HIS A 155 -9.49 12.52 -17.70
N HIS A 156 -9.46 13.46 -16.74
CA HIS A 156 -9.31 14.91 -16.99
C HIS A 156 -7.85 15.38 -17.08
N GLY A 157 -6.90 14.45 -17.19
CA GLY A 157 -5.47 14.75 -17.33
C GLY A 157 -4.67 14.57 -16.04
N ARG A 158 -3.40 14.98 -16.09
CA ARG A 158 -2.42 14.83 -15.00
C ARG A 158 -2.72 15.76 -13.83
N TYR A 159 -2.43 15.29 -12.62
CA TYR A 159 -2.45 16.05 -11.38
C TYR A 159 -3.80 16.70 -11.09
N ARG A 160 -4.84 15.86 -11.06
CA ARG A 160 -6.24 16.29 -10.86
C ARG A 160 -6.88 15.75 -9.59
N PHE A 161 -6.20 14.90 -8.83
CA PHE A 161 -6.77 14.34 -7.60
C PHE A 161 -6.25 15.08 -6.38
N THR A 162 -7.15 15.54 -5.52
CA THR A 162 -6.82 15.74 -4.11
C THR A 162 -6.54 14.39 -3.45
N PHE A 163 -6.05 14.38 -2.21
CA PHE A 163 -5.80 13.11 -1.50
C PHE A 163 -7.09 12.27 -1.36
N PHE A 164 -8.22 12.91 -1.09
CA PHE A 164 -9.50 12.22 -0.95
C PHE A 164 -10.01 11.68 -2.28
N ASP A 165 -9.87 12.46 -3.36
CA ASP A 165 -10.21 11.98 -4.71
C ASP A 165 -9.33 10.79 -5.11
N ALA A 166 -8.04 10.83 -4.80
CA ALA A 166 -7.09 9.76 -5.09
C ALA A 166 -7.47 8.47 -4.33
N LYS A 167 -7.86 8.60 -3.06
CA LYS A 167 -8.35 7.47 -2.25
C LYS A 167 -9.62 6.85 -2.84
N GLU A 168 -10.59 7.68 -3.21
CA GLU A 168 -11.84 7.21 -3.83
C GLU A 168 -11.60 6.60 -5.21
N ALA A 169 -10.72 7.20 -6.01
CA ALA A 169 -10.32 6.72 -7.32
C ALA A 169 -9.72 5.32 -7.26
N CYS A 170 -8.77 5.07 -6.35
CA CYS A 170 -8.23 3.71 -6.16
C CYS A 170 -9.33 2.72 -5.73
N ALA A 171 -10.21 3.12 -4.80
CA ALA A 171 -11.30 2.26 -4.34
C ALA A 171 -12.27 1.86 -5.47
N LYS A 172 -12.60 2.80 -6.36
CA LYS A 172 -13.42 2.53 -7.56
C LYS A 172 -12.78 1.47 -8.45
N GLU A 173 -11.45 1.44 -8.53
CA GLU A 173 -10.68 0.49 -9.33
C GLU A 173 -10.32 -0.82 -8.60
N ASP A 174 -11.00 -1.17 -7.50
CA ASP A 174 -10.70 -2.36 -6.67
C ASP A 174 -9.26 -2.36 -6.10
N ALA A 175 -8.87 -1.19 -5.58
CA ALA A 175 -7.56 -0.95 -5.00
C ALA A 175 -7.65 0.02 -3.80
N THR A 176 -6.55 0.17 -3.08
CA THR A 176 -6.37 1.22 -2.05
C THR A 176 -5.20 2.12 -2.44
N LEU A 177 -5.02 3.27 -1.80
CA LEU A 177 -3.76 4.00 -1.95
C LEU A 177 -2.60 3.14 -1.44
N ALA A 178 -1.53 3.08 -2.21
CA ALA A 178 -0.34 2.33 -1.85
C ALA A 178 0.35 2.95 -0.63
N THR A 179 0.92 2.10 0.22
CA THR A 179 1.86 2.55 1.26
C THR A 179 3.24 2.81 0.65
N TYR A 180 4.09 3.56 1.34
CA TYR A 180 5.49 3.74 0.90
C TYR A 180 6.23 2.40 0.79
N LYS A 181 6.00 1.46 1.72
CA LYS A 181 6.60 0.12 1.68
C LYS A 181 6.17 -0.67 0.44
N GLN A 182 4.91 -0.55 0.03
CA GLN A 182 4.41 -1.16 -1.20
C GLN A 182 5.01 -0.50 -2.45
N LEU A 183 5.07 0.85 -2.50
CA LEU A 183 5.72 1.57 -3.60
C LEU A 183 7.20 1.20 -3.72
N TYR A 184 7.91 1.09 -2.60
CA TYR A 184 9.31 0.68 -2.56
C TYR A 184 9.51 -0.73 -3.12
N ARG A 185 8.73 -1.74 -2.67
CA ARG A 185 8.86 -3.10 -3.23
C ARG A 185 8.49 -3.13 -4.73
N ALA A 186 7.53 -2.32 -5.18
CA ALA A 186 7.21 -2.17 -6.60
C ALA A 186 8.35 -1.54 -7.42
N TRP A 187 9.03 -0.50 -6.90
CA TRP A 187 10.20 0.10 -7.52
C TRP A 187 11.36 -0.89 -7.62
N THR A 188 11.63 -1.67 -6.56
CA THR A 188 12.65 -2.74 -6.61
C THR A 188 12.30 -3.86 -7.59
N GLU A 189 11.02 -4.01 -7.94
CA GLU A 189 10.52 -4.94 -8.95
C GLU A 189 10.45 -4.32 -10.37
N GLY A 190 10.93 -3.09 -10.55
CA GLY A 190 11.07 -2.45 -11.86
C GLY A 190 10.06 -1.34 -12.16
N LEU A 191 9.22 -0.91 -11.21
CA LEU A 191 8.32 0.23 -11.43
C LEU A 191 9.11 1.53 -11.62
N ASP A 192 8.99 2.11 -12.81
CA ASP A 192 9.53 3.42 -13.17
C ASP A 192 8.41 4.34 -13.64
N TRP A 193 8.18 5.44 -12.92
CA TRP A 193 7.10 6.38 -13.19
C TRP A 193 7.48 7.83 -12.83
N CYS A 194 7.34 8.74 -13.79
CA CYS A 194 7.76 10.14 -13.63
C CYS A 194 6.73 11.04 -12.93
N ASN A 195 5.46 10.66 -12.92
CA ASN A 195 4.44 11.52 -12.33
C ASN A 195 4.35 11.32 -10.81
N ALA A 196 4.29 12.43 -10.09
CA ALA A 196 4.06 12.44 -8.65
C ALA A 196 2.64 11.96 -8.29
N GLY A 197 2.53 11.05 -7.32
CA GLY A 197 1.26 10.49 -6.89
C GLY A 197 1.11 10.41 -5.38
N TRP A 198 -0.13 10.52 -4.91
CA TRP A 198 -0.50 10.33 -3.51
C TRP A 198 -0.23 8.90 -3.03
N LEU A 199 0.24 8.79 -1.78
CA LEU A 199 0.32 7.56 -0.99
C LEU A 199 -0.66 7.59 0.19
N SER A 200 -0.89 6.45 0.82
CA SER A 200 -1.89 6.26 1.88
C SER A 200 -1.69 7.15 3.12
N ASP A 201 -0.45 7.57 3.40
CA ASP A 201 -0.10 8.45 4.51
C ASP A 201 -0.29 9.95 4.20
N GLY A 202 -0.67 10.29 2.97
CA GLY A 202 -0.80 11.67 2.51
C GLY A 202 0.52 12.33 2.11
N THR A 203 1.58 11.54 1.93
CA THR A 203 2.78 11.98 1.23
C THR A 203 2.62 11.82 -0.28
N VAL A 204 3.45 12.54 -1.03
CA VAL A 204 3.48 12.48 -2.49
C VAL A 204 4.86 12.05 -2.94
N ASN A 205 4.91 11.00 -3.75
CA ASN A 205 6.17 10.37 -4.18
C ASN A 205 6.10 9.97 -5.66
N TYR A 206 7.26 9.67 -6.27
CA TYR A 206 7.32 8.99 -7.56
C TYR A 206 8.62 8.17 -7.69
N PRO A 207 8.54 6.91 -8.16
CA PRO A 207 9.70 6.03 -8.30
C PRO A 207 10.40 6.24 -9.65
N VAL A 208 11.71 6.51 -9.64
CA VAL A 208 12.52 6.63 -10.86
C VAL A 208 13.55 5.52 -10.87
N LEU A 209 13.48 4.63 -11.87
CA LEU A 209 14.49 3.59 -12.07
C LEU A 209 15.57 4.06 -13.05
N GLN A 210 15.16 4.61 -14.20
CA GLN A 210 16.06 5.18 -15.20
C GLN A 210 16.13 6.71 -15.03
N PRO A 211 17.27 7.27 -14.58
CA PRO A 211 17.45 8.71 -14.46
C PRO A 211 17.19 9.41 -15.79
N ARG A 212 16.39 10.48 -15.76
CA ARG A 212 16.08 11.29 -16.93
C ARG A 212 15.86 12.74 -16.53
N PRO A 213 16.35 13.74 -17.30
CA PRO A 213 16.30 15.15 -16.91
C PRO A 213 14.89 15.64 -16.54
N ALA A 214 13.87 15.17 -17.27
CA ALA A 214 12.47 15.53 -17.03
C ALA A 214 11.89 15.01 -15.69
N CYS A 215 12.59 14.09 -15.00
CA CYS A 215 12.08 13.36 -13.83
C CYS A 215 13.05 13.44 -12.64
N GLY A 216 13.45 14.67 -12.31
CA GLY A 216 14.34 14.96 -11.20
C GLY A 216 15.77 15.32 -11.60
N GLY A 217 16.00 15.78 -12.84
CA GLY A 217 17.31 16.27 -13.30
C GLY A 217 18.37 15.17 -13.29
N ASP A 218 19.52 15.46 -12.66
CA ASP A 218 20.69 14.57 -12.62
C ASP A 218 20.70 13.61 -11.41
N LEU A 219 19.58 13.48 -10.70
CA LEU A 219 19.50 12.60 -9.54
C LEU A 219 19.54 11.11 -9.94
N LEU A 220 20.35 10.32 -9.23
CA LEU A 220 20.46 8.86 -9.38
C LEU A 220 19.16 8.13 -9.02
N SER A 221 18.99 6.89 -9.47
CA SER A 221 17.77 6.09 -9.26
C SER A 221 17.27 6.08 -7.80
N GLY A 222 15.95 6.06 -7.62
CA GLY A 222 15.32 6.05 -6.31
C GLY A 222 13.91 6.63 -6.31
N ILE A 223 13.27 6.57 -5.14
CA ILE A 223 11.96 7.19 -4.93
C ILE A 223 12.17 8.66 -4.55
N ARG A 224 11.56 9.56 -5.30
CA ARG A 224 11.51 10.98 -5.00
C ARG A 224 10.33 11.27 -4.11
N SER A 225 10.53 12.12 -3.11
CA SER A 225 9.49 12.51 -2.17
C SER A 225 9.30 14.02 -2.19
N TYR A 226 8.04 14.42 -2.25
CA TYR A 226 7.60 15.77 -1.96
C TYR A 226 7.15 15.94 -0.51
N GLY A 227 7.25 14.89 0.32
CA GLY A 227 6.80 14.88 1.70
C GLY A 227 5.27 14.96 1.84
N PRO A 228 4.76 15.22 3.05
CA PRO A 228 3.34 15.47 3.31
C PRO A 228 2.82 16.69 2.53
N ARG A 229 1.61 16.58 1.99
CA ARG A 229 0.97 17.64 1.19
C ARG A 229 -0.42 17.99 1.68
N HIS A 230 -0.95 19.13 1.27
CA HIS A 230 -2.26 19.61 1.72
C HIS A 230 -3.38 18.79 1.07
N LYS A 231 -3.98 17.89 1.87
CA LYS A 231 -4.90 16.84 1.40
C LYS A 231 -6.11 17.32 0.58
N THR A 232 -6.52 18.58 0.74
CA THR A 232 -7.68 19.17 0.03
C THR A 232 -7.31 20.25 -0.99
N GLN A 233 -6.06 20.73 -1.03
CA GLN A 233 -5.67 21.87 -1.89
C GLN A 233 -4.66 21.46 -2.96
N ASP A 234 -3.75 20.55 -2.61
CA ASP A 234 -2.77 20.05 -3.56
C ASP A 234 -3.40 18.98 -4.45
N HIS A 235 -2.93 18.90 -5.70
CA HIS A 235 -3.44 17.98 -6.69
C HIS A 235 -2.31 17.19 -7.33
N TYR A 236 -2.46 15.86 -7.38
CA TYR A 236 -1.48 14.93 -7.94
C TYR A 236 -2.19 13.73 -8.61
N ASP A 237 -1.41 12.77 -9.09
CA ASP A 237 -1.93 11.45 -9.51
C ASP A 237 -2.04 10.54 -8.27
N ALA A 238 -2.25 9.25 -8.45
CA ALA A 238 -2.30 8.28 -7.36
C ALA A 238 -1.40 7.07 -7.66
N PHE A 239 -0.82 6.47 -6.62
CA PHE A 239 -0.33 5.10 -6.69
C PHE A 239 -1.34 4.21 -5.96
N CYS A 240 -1.98 3.32 -6.70
CA CYS A 240 -2.95 2.39 -6.17
C CYS A 240 -2.32 1.02 -5.95
N PHE A 241 -2.77 0.30 -4.94
CA PHE A 241 -2.36 -1.06 -4.61
C PHE A 241 -3.56 -2.00 -4.67
N THR A 242 -3.42 -3.11 -5.37
CA THR A 242 -4.41 -4.18 -5.43
C THR A 242 -3.76 -5.54 -5.18
N SER A 243 -4.58 -6.56 -4.92
CA SER A 243 -4.15 -7.94 -4.65
C SER A 243 -4.84 -8.89 -5.62
N ALA A 244 -4.56 -10.19 -5.50
CA ALA A 244 -5.26 -11.21 -6.26
C ALA A 244 -6.78 -11.09 -6.05
N THR A 245 -7.50 -10.99 -7.16
CA THR A 245 -8.97 -10.93 -7.20
C THR A 245 -9.56 -12.33 -7.39
N LYS A 246 -10.80 -12.54 -6.91
CA LYS A 246 -11.49 -13.84 -6.98
C LYS A 246 -11.94 -14.22 -8.40
N GLY A 247 -12.25 -13.22 -9.23
CA GLY A 247 -12.71 -13.39 -10.60
C GLY A 247 -11.56 -13.41 -11.60
N SER A 248 -11.90 -13.33 -12.89
CA SER A 248 -10.89 -13.37 -13.97
C SER A 248 -11.19 -12.34 -15.05
N VAL A 249 -10.14 -11.69 -15.55
CA VAL A 249 -10.23 -10.81 -16.72
C VAL A 249 -10.00 -11.61 -18.00
N PHE A 250 -10.83 -11.37 -19.01
CA PHE A 250 -10.67 -11.93 -20.36
C PHE A 250 -10.93 -10.86 -21.43
N PHE A 251 -10.40 -11.09 -22.64
CA PHE A 251 -10.49 -10.14 -23.75
C PHE A 251 -11.55 -10.58 -24.77
N ILE A 252 -12.35 -9.62 -25.25
CA ILE A 252 -13.25 -9.77 -26.39
C ILE A 252 -12.71 -8.92 -27.54
N ALA A 253 -12.36 -9.58 -28.64
CA ALA A 253 -11.87 -8.93 -29.84
C ALA A 253 -13.01 -8.26 -30.63
N GLY A 254 -12.73 -7.08 -31.17
CA GLY A 254 -13.63 -6.33 -32.03
C GLY A 254 -13.28 -4.85 -32.06
N PRO A 255 -13.63 -4.10 -33.12
CA PRO A 255 -13.43 -2.66 -33.19
C PRO A 255 -14.57 -1.93 -32.45
N PHE A 256 -14.59 -2.01 -31.13
CA PHE A 256 -15.68 -1.43 -30.33
C PHE A 256 -15.41 0.03 -29.98
N ASN A 257 -16.47 0.84 -29.98
CA ASN A 257 -16.51 2.04 -29.16
C ASN A 257 -16.80 1.67 -27.69
N PHE A 258 -16.70 2.64 -26.78
CA PHE A 258 -16.86 2.36 -25.34
C PHE A 258 -18.22 1.73 -25.00
N ALA A 259 -19.32 2.22 -25.61
CA ALA A 259 -20.66 1.71 -25.35
C ALA A 259 -20.90 0.31 -25.94
N GLU A 260 -20.24 -0.01 -27.06
CA GLU A 260 -20.23 -1.35 -27.64
C GLU A 260 -19.45 -2.34 -26.78
N ALA A 261 -18.27 -1.93 -26.28
CA ALA A 261 -17.47 -2.74 -25.38
C ALA A 261 -18.22 -3.08 -24.08
N GLU A 262 -18.93 -2.10 -23.51
CA GLU A 262 -19.76 -2.33 -22.32
C GLU A 262 -20.90 -3.32 -22.59
N ARG A 263 -21.59 -3.19 -23.73
CA ARG A 263 -22.63 -4.14 -24.15
C ARG A 263 -22.06 -5.53 -24.42
N ALA A 264 -20.86 -5.62 -25.01
CA ALA A 264 -20.20 -6.88 -25.30
C ALA A 264 -19.92 -7.68 -24.01
N CYS A 265 -19.40 -7.02 -22.96
CA CYS A 265 -19.21 -7.68 -21.67
C CYS A 265 -20.54 -8.07 -21.01
N ARG A 266 -21.54 -7.18 -21.03
CA ARG A 266 -22.85 -7.42 -20.37
C ARG A 266 -23.66 -8.56 -20.97
N ARG A 267 -23.41 -8.94 -22.22
CA ARG A 267 -24.16 -9.98 -22.93
C ARG A 267 -24.26 -11.29 -22.14
N ASP A 268 -23.19 -11.64 -21.40
CA ASP A 268 -23.11 -12.86 -20.59
C ASP A 268 -23.05 -12.56 -19.07
N GLY A 269 -23.61 -11.41 -18.65
CA GLY A 269 -23.66 -11.02 -17.23
C GLY A 269 -22.35 -10.47 -16.66
N ASN A 270 -21.34 -10.21 -17.50
CA ASN A 270 -20.04 -9.66 -17.09
C ASN A 270 -20.05 -8.13 -17.14
N SER A 271 -19.06 -7.51 -16.52
CA SER A 271 -18.80 -6.07 -16.64
C SER A 271 -17.49 -5.80 -17.35
N LEU A 272 -17.28 -4.57 -17.83
CA LEU A 272 -15.92 -4.12 -18.16
C LEU A 272 -15.02 -4.28 -16.94
N ALA A 273 -13.78 -4.71 -17.18
CA ALA A 273 -12.80 -4.87 -16.13
C ALA A 273 -12.37 -3.51 -15.57
N LYS A 274 -12.14 -3.48 -14.26
CA LYS A 274 -11.50 -2.36 -13.58
C LYS A 274 -10.00 -2.37 -13.83
N VAL A 275 -9.37 -1.22 -13.61
CA VAL A 275 -7.91 -1.10 -13.71
C VAL A 275 -7.22 -1.98 -12.68
N GLY A 276 -7.64 -2.02 -11.41
CA GLY A 276 -7.03 -2.93 -10.44
C GLY A 276 -7.16 -4.40 -10.84
N GLN A 277 -8.28 -4.79 -11.46
CA GLN A 277 -8.49 -6.16 -11.94
C GLN A 277 -7.55 -6.53 -13.08
N ILE A 278 -7.22 -5.62 -14.01
CA ILE A 278 -6.24 -5.90 -15.07
C ILE A 278 -4.83 -6.07 -14.49
N TYR A 279 -4.41 -5.22 -13.54
CA TYR A 279 -3.11 -5.35 -12.87
C TYR A 279 -3.03 -6.63 -12.02
N SER A 280 -4.09 -6.97 -11.30
CA SER A 280 -4.21 -8.24 -10.59
C SER A 280 -4.06 -9.42 -11.54
N SER A 281 -4.79 -9.43 -12.66
CA SER A 281 -4.76 -10.56 -13.61
C SER A 281 -3.41 -10.68 -14.32
N TRP A 282 -2.79 -9.56 -14.66
CA TRP A 282 -1.42 -9.52 -15.19
C TRP A 282 -0.41 -10.11 -14.20
N LYS A 283 -0.45 -9.72 -12.92
CA LYS A 283 0.51 -10.17 -11.91
C LYS A 283 0.27 -11.62 -11.45
N PHE A 284 -0.97 -12.05 -11.30
CA PHE A 284 -1.31 -13.30 -10.59
C PHE A 284 -1.94 -14.38 -11.48
N GLN A 285 -2.50 -14.01 -12.64
CA GLN A 285 -3.21 -14.94 -13.54
C GLN A 285 -2.53 -15.07 -14.91
N GLN A 286 -1.33 -14.50 -15.05
CA GLN A 286 -0.55 -14.51 -16.29
C GLN A 286 -1.29 -13.92 -17.51
N LEU A 287 -2.13 -12.88 -17.30
CA LEU A 287 -2.81 -12.21 -18.40
C LEU A 287 -1.79 -11.46 -19.29
N ASP A 288 -1.60 -11.94 -20.51
CA ASP A 288 -0.69 -11.38 -21.52
C ASP A 288 -1.43 -11.25 -22.87
N HIS A 289 -1.72 -10.02 -23.28
CA HIS A 289 -2.47 -9.74 -24.50
C HIS A 289 -2.05 -8.39 -25.12
N CYS A 290 -1.72 -8.40 -26.40
CA CYS A 290 -1.10 -7.26 -27.08
C CYS A 290 -2.10 -6.21 -27.60
N ASP A 291 -3.40 -6.51 -27.56
CA ASP A 291 -4.43 -5.63 -28.09
C ASP A 291 -5.02 -4.72 -27.01
N GLY A 292 -5.15 -3.43 -27.36
CA GLY A 292 -5.82 -2.43 -26.53
C GLY A 292 -7.29 -2.75 -26.37
N GLY A 293 -7.78 -2.71 -25.13
CA GLY A 293 -9.18 -2.92 -24.82
C GLY A 293 -9.71 -1.89 -23.83
N TRP A 294 -10.99 -1.54 -23.99
CA TRP A 294 -11.69 -0.65 -23.08
C TRP A 294 -11.79 -1.26 -21.67
N LEU A 295 -11.61 -0.41 -20.67
CA LEU A 295 -11.85 -0.69 -19.25
C LEU A 295 -12.98 0.17 -18.69
N GLN A 296 -13.46 -0.18 -17.50
CA GLN A 296 -14.61 0.47 -16.87
C GLN A 296 -14.42 1.99 -16.66
N ASP A 297 -13.20 2.44 -16.38
CA ASP A 297 -12.87 3.87 -16.22
C ASP A 297 -12.86 4.65 -17.55
N GLY A 298 -13.04 3.97 -18.68
CA GLY A 298 -12.96 4.55 -20.01
C GLY A 298 -11.52 4.72 -20.50
N SER A 299 -10.52 4.17 -19.82
CA SER A 299 -9.18 4.03 -20.37
C SER A 299 -9.10 2.84 -21.32
N VAL A 300 -8.09 2.85 -22.18
CA VAL A 300 -7.73 1.70 -23.03
C VAL A 300 -6.37 1.20 -22.62
N ARG A 301 -6.28 -0.06 -22.22
CA ARG A 301 -5.05 -0.69 -21.70
C ARG A 301 -4.80 -2.04 -22.32
N PHE A 302 -3.59 -2.57 -22.15
CA PHE A 302 -3.21 -3.91 -22.58
C PHE A 302 -2.05 -4.44 -21.71
N PRO A 303 -2.16 -5.67 -21.16
CA PRO A 303 -1.15 -6.25 -20.28
C PRO A 303 -0.12 -7.07 -21.07
N ILE A 304 1.16 -6.89 -20.77
CA ILE A 304 2.26 -7.63 -21.41
C ILE A 304 3.11 -8.29 -20.34
N ILE A 305 3.29 -9.60 -20.42
CA ILE A 305 4.22 -10.34 -19.56
C ILE A 305 5.52 -10.62 -20.33
N HIS A 306 5.40 -10.99 -21.60
CA HIS A 306 6.54 -11.19 -22.50
C HIS A 306 6.61 -10.04 -23.50
N PRO A 307 7.56 -9.10 -23.34
CA PRO A 307 7.77 -8.00 -24.28
C PRO A 307 7.98 -8.50 -25.72
N ARG A 308 7.33 -7.84 -26.67
CA ARG A 308 7.35 -8.18 -28.10
C ARG A 308 7.58 -6.89 -28.90
N GLU A 309 8.37 -6.95 -29.98
CA GLU A 309 8.74 -5.76 -30.76
C GLU A 309 7.55 -4.94 -31.24
N ARG A 310 6.46 -5.60 -31.65
CA ARG A 310 5.24 -4.96 -32.17
C ARG A 310 4.19 -4.66 -31.09
N CYS A 311 4.62 -4.59 -29.83
CA CYS A 311 3.73 -4.58 -28.67
C CYS A 311 4.09 -3.46 -27.69
N GLY A 312 3.64 -2.24 -27.99
CA GLY A 312 4.01 -1.03 -27.24
C GLY A 312 5.45 -0.54 -27.44
N GLY A 313 6.36 -1.38 -27.95
CA GLY A 313 7.74 -0.97 -28.29
C GLY A 313 8.67 -0.79 -27.09
N ILE A 314 8.32 -1.37 -25.93
CA ILE A 314 9.05 -1.23 -24.67
C ILE A 314 9.54 -2.62 -24.21
N ALA A 315 10.76 -2.70 -23.68
CA ALA A 315 11.44 -3.95 -23.36
C ALA A 315 11.05 -4.55 -21.99
N GLU A 316 10.29 -3.83 -21.15
CA GLU A 316 9.86 -4.32 -19.85
C GLU A 316 8.41 -4.89 -19.86
N PRO A 317 8.10 -5.88 -19.00
CA PRO A 317 6.73 -6.30 -18.73
C PRO A 317 5.90 -5.19 -18.06
N GLY A 318 4.58 -5.21 -18.26
CA GLY A 318 3.68 -4.28 -17.57
C GLY A 318 2.32 -4.12 -18.25
N VAL A 319 1.41 -3.46 -17.56
CA VAL A 319 0.15 -2.98 -18.15
C VAL A 319 0.40 -1.64 -18.82
N ARG A 320 0.22 -1.58 -20.13
CA ARG A 320 0.38 -0.39 -20.96
C ARG A 320 -0.96 0.30 -21.16
N SER A 321 -0.92 1.59 -21.45
CA SER A 321 -2.12 2.43 -21.55
C SER A 321 -2.02 3.37 -22.76
N PHE A 322 -3.10 3.45 -23.53
CA PHE A 322 -3.32 4.50 -24.53
C PHE A 322 -4.03 5.74 -23.93
N GLY A 323 -4.19 5.78 -22.61
CA GLY A 323 -4.88 6.85 -21.91
C GLY A 323 -6.39 6.75 -22.06
N TYR A 324 -7.03 7.90 -22.23
CA TYR A 324 -8.48 8.06 -22.33
C TYR A 324 -8.86 8.57 -23.73
N PRO A 325 -8.85 7.71 -24.76
CA PRO A 325 -9.24 8.11 -26.11
C PRO A 325 -10.72 8.48 -26.18
N SER A 326 -11.14 9.11 -27.30
CA SER A 326 -12.56 9.44 -27.50
C SER A 326 -13.43 8.19 -27.40
N LYS A 327 -14.47 8.25 -26.57
CA LYS A 327 -15.39 7.12 -26.36
C LYS A 327 -16.16 6.69 -27.61
N SER A 328 -16.18 7.52 -28.67
CA SER A 328 -16.76 7.21 -29.97
C SER A 328 -15.84 6.41 -30.89
N LEU A 329 -14.55 6.27 -30.56
CA LEU A 329 -13.57 5.61 -31.41
C LEU A 329 -13.81 4.09 -31.43
N GLN A 330 -14.06 3.54 -32.62
CA GLN A 330 -14.31 2.12 -32.87
C GLN A 330 -13.02 1.40 -33.30
N LEU A 331 -12.09 1.23 -32.37
CA LEU A 331 -10.76 0.65 -32.69
C LEU A 331 -10.36 -0.47 -31.74
N TYR A 332 -10.89 -0.48 -30.52
CA TYR A 332 -10.36 -1.30 -29.43
C TYR A 332 -11.32 -2.41 -29.05
N GLY A 333 -10.76 -3.52 -28.56
CA GLY A 333 -11.56 -4.60 -27.96
C GLY A 333 -12.10 -4.21 -26.59
N ALA A 334 -12.52 -5.21 -25.83
CA ALA A 334 -13.01 -5.03 -24.46
C ALA A 334 -12.32 -6.01 -23.51
N TYR A 335 -11.85 -5.53 -22.36
CA TYR A 335 -11.50 -6.42 -21.25
C TYR A 335 -12.71 -6.53 -20.34
N CYS A 336 -13.21 -7.74 -20.16
CA CYS A 336 -14.35 -8.05 -19.32
C CYS A 336 -13.91 -8.80 -18.07
N TYR A 337 -14.67 -8.66 -16.99
CA TYR A 337 -14.45 -9.33 -15.72
C TYR A 337 -15.67 -10.17 -15.34
N ARG A 338 -15.42 -11.42 -14.95
CA ARG A 338 -16.41 -12.39 -14.49
C ARG A 338 -16.13 -12.83 -13.05
#